data_AF-A0A3M1UUX8-F1
#
_entry.id   AF-A0A3M1UUX8-F1
#
_cell.length_a   1.000
_cell.length_b   1.000
_cell.length_c   1.000
_cell.angle_alpha   90.00
_cell.angle_beta   90.00
_cell.angle_gamma   90.00
#
_symmetry.space_group_name_H-M   'P 1'
#
loop_
_entity.id
_entity.type
_entity.pdbx_description
1 polymer ?
#
loop_
_entity_poly.entity_id
_entity_poly.type
_entity_poly.pdbx_seq_one_letter_code
_entity_poly.pdbx_strand_id
1 'polypeptide(L)'
;MIRRCFGRFRKGLPIDSDNVHGARRMTNGGTTWYLVQLEFKRVQTYLFSVPELKGMIGANTLLGEVLRGRLLQRNGNTGFASIAREHSPQNLQVATALPASQSPNADNLPALAVQCGASLPPGIDIASLEPAARLGSLCDPLSGADRDDPNGNYANGVLARDGGHLNAAFPDQQSARRFVQAARQLIARRLPGLLVDWRVFELKKENDHWVLPKDERGRPTPVELSADQYTHCGGTPVYLPQYQICDITGLLPAAEEGCTPDGVREWFSSSVREKRKAATRFAQGKSYDVLGILRNP
;
A
#
# COMPACT_ATOMS: atom_id res chain seq x y z
N MET A 1 17.97 -7.11 -3.94
CA MET A 1 17.40 -7.17 -2.56
C MET A 1 16.08 -7.94 -2.47
N ILE A 2 15.12 -7.76 -3.39
CA ILE A 2 13.76 -8.37 -3.36
C ILE A 2 13.73 -9.91 -3.40
N ARG A 3 14.72 -10.58 -4.02
CA ARG A 3 14.78 -12.06 -4.05
C ARG A 3 15.18 -12.72 -2.71
N ARG A 4 15.69 -11.97 -1.71
CA ARG A 4 16.18 -12.55 -0.45
C ARG A 4 15.12 -12.67 0.65
N CYS A 5 14.21 -11.70 0.80
CA CYS A 5 13.08 -11.84 1.74
C CYS A 5 12.13 -12.98 1.30
N PHE A 6 11.92 -13.14 -0.02
CA PHE A 6 11.24 -14.31 -0.58
C PHE A 6 12.08 -15.59 -0.57
N GLY A 7 13.42 -15.50 -0.50
CA GLY A 7 14.31 -16.66 -0.48
C GLY A 7 14.10 -17.54 0.75
N ARG A 8 13.84 -16.93 1.91
CA ARG A 8 13.55 -17.65 3.17
C ARG A 8 12.14 -18.28 3.16
N PHE A 9 11.14 -17.61 2.59
CA PHE A 9 9.81 -18.23 2.39
C PHE A 9 9.75 -19.24 1.24
N ARG A 10 10.64 -19.17 0.23
CA ARG A 10 10.67 -20.10 -0.91
C ARG A 10 11.44 -21.39 -0.64
N LYS A 11 12.46 -21.37 0.23
CA LYS A 11 13.36 -22.51 0.47
C LYS A 11 13.03 -23.35 1.70
N GLY A 12 12.04 -22.98 2.51
CA GLY A 12 11.96 -23.49 3.87
C GLY A 12 13.09 -22.91 4.71
N LEU A 13 12.81 -22.57 5.95
CA LEU A 13 13.86 -22.19 6.90
C LEU A 13 14.61 -23.47 7.31
N PRO A 14 15.94 -23.48 7.37
CA PRO A 14 16.69 -24.68 7.69
C PRO A 14 16.65 -24.92 9.20
N ILE A 15 16.37 -26.16 9.61
CA ILE A 15 16.78 -26.68 10.91
C ILE A 15 17.36 -28.07 10.69
N ASP A 16 18.48 -28.31 11.37
CA ASP A 16 19.15 -29.59 11.51
C ASP A 16 18.16 -30.70 11.85
N SER A 17 18.23 -31.75 11.04
CA SER A 17 17.44 -32.96 11.17
C SER A 17 18.03 -33.84 12.27
N ASP A 18 17.27 -34.05 13.34
CA ASP A 18 17.33 -35.31 14.08
C ASP A 18 15.97 -35.62 14.73
N ASN A 19 15.42 -36.77 14.32
CA ASN A 19 14.38 -37.58 14.95
C ASN A 19 13.02 -36.96 15.31
N VAL A 20 11.94 -37.57 14.81
CA VAL A 20 11.08 -38.50 15.60
C VAL A 20 9.92 -39.01 14.72
N HIS A 21 9.70 -40.32 14.82
CA HIS A 21 8.61 -41.08 14.20
C HIS A 21 7.20 -40.72 14.73
N GLY A 22 6.23 -40.79 13.83
CA GLY A 22 4.92 -41.37 14.06
C GLY A 22 3.95 -40.64 15.00
N ALA A 23 3.08 -39.79 14.46
CA ALA A 23 1.85 -39.39 15.14
C ALA A 23 0.67 -39.22 14.17
N ARG A 24 -0.41 -39.94 14.50
CA ARG A 24 -1.81 -39.85 14.04
C ARG A 24 -2.22 -38.49 13.46
N ARG A 25 -2.81 -38.51 12.25
CA ARG A 25 -3.63 -37.43 11.68
C ARG A 25 -4.88 -37.21 12.55
N MET A 26 -4.77 -36.34 13.54
CA MET A 26 -5.91 -35.55 14.00
C MET A 26 -6.02 -34.34 13.09
N THR A 27 -7.22 -34.08 12.57
CA THR A 27 -7.54 -32.87 11.81
C THR A 27 -7.49 -31.68 12.76
N ASN A 28 -6.29 -31.18 13.02
CA ASN A 28 -6.07 -29.91 13.68
C ASN A 28 -6.79 -28.85 12.84
N GLY A 29 -7.75 -28.15 13.45
CA GLY A 29 -8.25 -26.87 12.96
C GLY A 29 -7.10 -25.87 12.99
N GLY A 30 -6.18 -26.00 12.04
CA GLY A 30 -4.99 -25.19 11.94
C GLY A 30 -5.39 -23.74 11.80
N THR A 31 -4.77 -22.86 12.59
CA THR A 31 -4.94 -21.42 12.42
C THR A 31 -4.52 -21.06 11.00
N THR A 32 -5.47 -20.72 10.15
CA THR A 32 -5.21 -20.28 8.78
C THR A 32 -4.88 -18.80 8.80
N TRP A 33 -3.80 -18.40 8.12
CA TRP A 33 -3.44 -16.99 7.93
C TRP A 33 -3.56 -16.60 6.46
N TYR A 34 -3.58 -15.31 6.18
CA TYR A 34 -3.72 -14.79 4.81
C TYR A 34 -2.61 -13.78 4.51
N LEU A 35 -1.93 -13.96 3.38
CA LEU A 35 -0.96 -13.02 2.86
C LEU A 35 -1.58 -12.23 1.70
N VAL A 36 -1.72 -10.92 1.86
CA VAL A 36 -2.08 -10.02 0.75
C VAL A 36 -0.81 -9.44 0.15
N GLN A 37 -0.67 -9.59 -1.16
CA GLN A 37 0.38 -9.00 -1.96
C GLN A 37 -0.21 -8.00 -2.93
N LEU A 38 0.25 -6.75 -2.88
CA LEU A 38 0.02 -5.71 -3.88
C LEU A 38 1.28 -5.52 -4.71
N GLU A 39 1.12 -5.36 -6.01
CA GLU A 39 2.20 -5.12 -6.96
C GLU A 39 1.84 -3.96 -7.89
N PHE A 40 2.57 -2.86 -7.76
CA PHE A 40 2.39 -1.67 -8.57
C PHE A 40 3.08 -1.85 -9.92
N LYS A 41 2.31 -1.78 -11.00
CA LYS A 41 2.80 -1.96 -12.36
C LYS A 41 3.06 -0.61 -13.01
N ARG A 42 4.04 -0.60 -13.92
CA ARG A 42 4.39 0.59 -14.74
C ARG A 42 4.68 1.84 -13.91
N VAL A 43 5.32 1.67 -12.74
CA VAL A 43 5.70 2.78 -11.86
C VAL A 43 6.50 3.83 -12.62
N GLN A 44 7.48 3.42 -13.43
CA GLN A 44 8.25 4.34 -14.26
C GLN A 44 7.36 5.14 -15.22
N THR A 45 6.45 4.49 -15.93
CA THR A 45 5.49 5.19 -16.81
C THR A 45 4.62 6.18 -16.03
N TYR A 46 4.19 5.83 -14.81
CA TYR A 46 3.41 6.73 -13.97
C TYR A 46 4.23 7.96 -13.53
N LEU A 47 5.49 7.77 -13.14
CA LEU A 47 6.38 8.87 -12.73
C LEU A 47 6.65 9.86 -13.87
N PHE A 48 6.85 9.32 -15.08
CA PHE A 48 7.15 10.11 -16.28
C PHE A 48 5.91 10.41 -17.14
N SER A 49 4.71 10.23 -16.61
CA SER A 49 3.48 10.53 -17.36
C SER A 49 3.22 12.03 -17.50
N VAL A 50 4.05 12.87 -16.90
CA VAL A 50 3.98 14.34 -16.93
C VAL A 50 5.35 14.86 -17.39
N PRO A 51 5.40 15.79 -18.35
CA PRO A 51 6.65 16.27 -18.92
C PRO A 51 7.41 17.21 -17.99
N GLU A 52 6.72 17.89 -17.06
CA GLU A 52 7.37 18.86 -16.18
C GLU A 52 8.07 18.16 -15.00
N LEU A 53 9.33 18.54 -14.75
CA LEU A 53 10.12 18.03 -13.62
C LEU A 53 9.37 18.15 -12.29
N LYS A 54 8.67 19.28 -12.07
CA LYS A 54 7.83 19.50 -10.88
C LYS A 54 6.76 18.41 -10.75
N GLY A 55 6.09 18.04 -11.83
CA GLY A 55 5.10 16.97 -11.86
C GLY A 55 5.70 15.60 -11.55
N MET A 56 6.90 15.30 -12.09
CA MET A 56 7.61 14.05 -11.82
C MET A 56 7.98 13.92 -10.34
N ILE A 57 8.49 14.99 -9.74
CA ILE A 57 8.78 15.05 -8.29
C ILE A 57 7.50 14.79 -7.50
N GLY A 58 6.39 15.45 -7.86
CA GLY A 58 5.10 15.22 -7.23
C GLY A 58 4.60 13.77 -7.34
N ALA A 59 4.83 13.11 -8.48
CA ALA A 59 4.48 11.70 -8.65
C ALA A 59 5.29 10.79 -7.72
N ASN A 60 6.59 11.04 -7.58
CA ASN A 60 7.46 10.34 -6.62
C ASN A 60 6.99 10.57 -5.18
N THR A 61 6.65 11.80 -4.84
CA THR A 61 6.14 12.16 -3.51
C THR A 61 4.84 11.43 -3.19
N LEU A 62 3.85 11.42 -4.10
CA LEU A 62 2.61 10.67 -3.89
C LEU A 62 2.86 9.18 -3.68
N LEU A 63 3.71 8.59 -4.52
CA LEU A 63 4.02 7.17 -4.44
C LEU A 63 4.70 6.85 -3.10
N GLY A 64 5.67 7.66 -2.68
CA GLY A 64 6.34 7.55 -1.39
C GLY A 64 5.36 7.65 -0.22
N GLU A 65 4.52 8.69 -0.21
CA GLU A 65 3.52 8.93 0.85
C GLU A 65 2.54 7.74 0.98
N VAL A 66 2.05 7.19 -0.13
CA VAL A 66 1.05 6.10 -0.10
C VAL A 66 1.68 4.75 0.24
N LEU A 67 2.88 4.45 -0.27
CA LEU A 67 3.55 3.15 -0.03
C LEU A 67 4.24 3.09 1.33
N ARG A 68 4.85 4.19 1.77
CA ARG A 68 5.74 4.22 2.94
C ARG A 68 5.22 5.04 4.10
N GLY A 69 4.18 5.85 3.90
CA GLY A 69 3.71 6.85 4.87
C GLY A 69 3.71 6.36 6.31
N ARG A 70 3.83 7.30 7.25
CA ARG A 70 4.04 6.99 8.66
C ARG A 70 3.03 5.95 9.16
N LEU A 71 3.54 4.86 9.73
CA LEU A 71 2.75 3.98 10.58
C LEU A 71 2.54 4.73 11.89
N LEU A 72 1.32 5.19 12.13
CA LEU A 72 0.94 5.66 13.46
C LEU A 72 0.98 4.44 14.38
N GLN A 73 1.90 4.44 15.36
CA GLN A 73 2.02 3.35 16.30
C GLN A 73 0.67 3.08 16.97
N ARG A 74 0.36 1.79 17.20
CA ARG A 74 -0.89 1.27 17.78
C ARG A 74 -1.17 1.73 19.22
N ASN A 75 -0.34 2.61 19.79
CA ASN A 75 -0.46 3.11 21.15
C ASN A 75 -1.24 4.44 21.16
N GLY A 76 -2.57 4.35 21.12
CA GLY A 76 -3.53 5.21 21.86
C GLY A 76 -3.44 6.74 21.87
N ASN A 77 -2.48 7.37 21.22
CA ASN A 77 -2.28 8.82 21.27
C ASN A 77 -2.44 9.38 19.87
N THR A 78 -3.69 9.65 19.50
CA THR A 78 -4.09 10.34 18.28
C THR A 78 -3.64 11.79 18.35
N GLY A 79 -2.35 12.02 18.17
CA GLY A 79 -1.75 13.33 18.02
C GLY A 79 -1.52 13.66 16.55
N PHE A 80 -2.51 13.51 15.68
CA PHE A 80 -2.55 14.25 14.40
C PHE A 80 -3.98 14.28 13.86
N ALA A 81 -4.69 15.34 14.25
CA ALA A 81 -5.94 15.72 13.64
C ALA A 81 -5.66 16.21 12.20
N SER A 82 -6.42 15.65 11.25
CA SER A 82 -7.05 16.38 10.15
C SER A 82 -6.26 17.59 9.58
N ILE A 83 -5.48 17.36 8.53
CA ILE A 83 -5.13 18.41 7.57
C ILE A 83 -5.74 18.05 6.21
N ALA A 84 -7.07 18.01 6.18
CA ALA A 84 -7.87 17.95 4.96
C ALA A 84 -9.25 18.56 5.21
N ARG A 85 -9.29 19.83 5.63
CA ARG A 85 -10.51 20.65 5.58
C ARG A 85 -10.16 22.07 5.17
N GLU A 86 -9.98 22.28 3.88
CA GLU A 86 -10.28 23.56 3.26
C GLU A 86 -11.14 23.32 2.01
N HIS A 87 -12.40 23.76 2.18
CA HIS A 87 -13.44 24.13 1.22
C HIS A 87 -13.80 23.20 0.05
N SER A 88 -14.99 22.58 0.17
CA SER A 88 -15.86 22.25 -0.96
C SER A 88 -17.30 22.71 -0.65
N PRO A 89 -18.01 23.32 -1.61
CA PRO A 89 -19.37 23.79 -1.42
C PRO A 89 -20.40 22.64 -1.46
N GLN A 90 -21.59 22.95 -0.94
CA GLN A 90 -22.67 22.03 -0.58
C GLN A 90 -23.48 21.49 -1.78
N ASN A 91 -24.21 20.39 -1.50
CA ASN A 91 -25.27 19.71 -2.28
C ASN A 91 -24.80 18.79 -3.43
N LEU A 92 -25.29 17.56 -3.60
CA LEU A 92 -26.63 17.00 -3.34
C LEU A 92 -26.53 15.50 -3.01
N GLN A 93 -27.30 15.03 -2.03
CA GLN A 93 -27.37 13.63 -1.59
C GLN A 93 -28.28 12.79 -2.50
N VAL A 94 -27.84 11.57 -2.85
CA VAL A 94 -28.71 10.39 -2.89
C VAL A 94 -27.93 9.20 -2.33
N ALA A 95 -28.51 8.59 -1.31
CA ALA A 95 -27.96 7.51 -0.52
C ALA A 95 -28.27 6.13 -1.13
N THR A 96 -27.27 5.24 -1.09
CA THR A 96 -27.44 3.82 -0.72
C THR A 96 -26.07 3.29 -0.32
N ALA A 97 -25.81 3.24 1.00
CA ALA A 97 -24.54 2.78 1.56
C ALA A 97 -24.77 1.69 2.61
N LEU A 98 -23.91 0.68 2.55
CA LEU A 98 -23.54 -0.19 3.67
C LEU A 98 -23.37 0.62 4.98
N PRO A 99 -23.60 0.01 6.16
CA PRO A 99 -23.55 0.72 7.44
C PRO A 99 -22.23 1.48 7.60
N ALA A 100 -22.33 2.80 7.65
CA ALA A 100 -21.26 3.78 7.59
C ALA A 100 -20.49 3.93 8.92
N SER A 101 -20.25 2.84 9.65
CA SER A 101 -19.37 2.87 10.82
C SER A 101 -18.09 2.10 10.51
N GLN A 102 -16.98 2.84 10.39
CA GLN A 102 -15.60 2.33 10.26
C GLN A 102 -15.06 2.10 8.84
N SER A 103 -15.27 3.04 7.90
CA SER A 103 -14.33 3.12 6.77
C SER A 103 -12.94 3.48 7.31
N PRO A 104 -11.90 2.68 7.04
CA PRO A 104 -10.56 2.97 7.55
C PRO A 104 -10.05 4.30 6.98
N ASN A 105 -9.64 5.21 7.88
CA ASN A 105 -9.25 6.58 7.55
C ASN A 105 -7.73 6.73 7.36
N ALA A 106 -7.03 5.66 6.98
CA ALA A 106 -5.60 5.71 6.73
C ALA A 106 -5.29 6.39 5.38
N ASP A 107 -4.27 7.25 5.40
CA ASP A 107 -3.78 7.96 4.21
C ASP A 107 -2.68 7.19 3.46
N ASN A 108 -2.18 6.09 4.02
CA ASN A 108 -1.15 5.24 3.43
C ASN A 108 -1.47 3.74 3.62
N LEU A 109 -0.89 2.89 2.76
CA LEU A 109 -1.22 1.46 2.72
C LEU A 109 -0.72 0.66 3.93
N PRO A 110 0.48 0.91 4.49
CA PRO A 110 0.88 0.26 5.73
C PRO A 110 -0.10 0.53 6.87
N ALA A 111 -0.46 1.79 7.11
CA ALA A 111 -1.41 2.16 8.18
C ALA A 111 -2.79 1.56 7.92
N LEU A 112 -3.20 1.51 6.65
CA LEU A 112 -4.45 0.89 6.24
C LEU A 112 -4.47 -0.62 6.53
N ALA A 113 -3.36 -1.32 6.29
CA ALA A 113 -3.22 -2.73 6.60
C ALA A 113 -3.41 -2.98 8.11
N VAL A 114 -2.75 -2.17 8.95
CA VAL A 114 -2.88 -2.26 10.41
C VAL A 114 -4.31 -1.99 10.88
N GLN A 115 -4.96 -0.95 10.35
CA GLN A 115 -6.37 -0.65 10.63
C GLN A 115 -7.31 -1.79 10.21
N CYS A 116 -6.95 -2.53 9.17
CA CYS A 116 -7.70 -3.69 8.71
C CYS A 116 -7.37 -4.99 9.48
N GLY A 117 -6.51 -4.94 10.50
CA GLY A 117 -6.17 -6.10 11.33
C GLY A 117 -4.90 -6.85 10.92
N ALA A 118 -4.01 -6.22 10.14
CA ALA A 118 -2.71 -6.82 9.84
C ALA A 118 -1.94 -7.11 11.13
N SER A 119 -1.33 -8.29 11.18
CA SER A 119 -0.53 -8.74 12.31
C SER A 119 0.44 -9.83 11.86
N LEU A 120 1.44 -10.11 12.68
CA LEU A 120 2.40 -11.17 12.39
C LEU A 120 1.84 -12.53 12.83
N PRO A 121 1.90 -13.58 11.97
CA PRO A 121 1.54 -14.93 12.38
C PRO A 121 2.34 -15.41 13.61
N PRO A 122 1.72 -16.16 14.53
CA PRO A 122 2.41 -16.65 15.72
C PRO A 122 3.53 -17.60 15.33
N GLY A 123 4.65 -17.55 16.08
CA GLY A 123 5.83 -18.37 15.84
C GLY A 123 6.80 -17.81 14.79
N ILE A 124 6.50 -16.66 14.18
CA ILE A 124 7.49 -15.93 13.37
C ILE A 124 8.26 -14.98 14.28
N ASP A 125 9.55 -15.25 14.47
CA ASP A 125 10.46 -14.31 15.12
C ASP A 125 10.83 -13.18 14.16
N ILE A 126 10.67 -11.93 14.59
CA ILE A 126 11.03 -10.74 13.82
C ILE A 126 12.53 -10.74 13.50
N ALA A 127 13.38 -11.24 14.42
CA ALA A 127 14.82 -11.33 14.19
C ALA A 127 15.17 -12.27 13.02
N SER A 128 14.30 -13.24 12.70
CA SER A 128 14.45 -14.14 11.55
C SER A 128 14.06 -13.50 10.21
N LEU A 129 13.30 -12.40 10.22
CA LEU A 129 12.87 -11.66 9.03
C LEU A 129 13.89 -10.60 8.61
N GLU A 130 14.73 -10.15 9.53
CA GLU A 130 15.79 -9.20 9.24
C GLU A 130 16.81 -9.81 8.25
N PRO A 131 17.13 -9.11 7.14
CA PRO A 131 18.38 -9.33 6.44
C PRO A 131 19.49 -8.94 7.42
N ALA A 132 20.42 -9.85 7.70
CA ALA A 132 21.65 -9.54 8.44
C ALA A 132 22.46 -8.46 7.72
N ALA A 133 22.12 -7.19 7.92
CA ALA A 133 22.87 -5.98 7.60
C ALA A 133 21.96 -4.75 7.81
N ARG A 134 21.99 -4.16 9.01
CA ARG A 134 22.44 -2.78 9.24
C ARG A 134 22.95 -2.70 10.68
N LEU A 135 24.25 -2.97 10.89
CA LEU A 135 24.96 -2.31 11.98
C LEU A 135 24.59 -0.82 11.87
N GLY A 136 24.05 -0.24 12.93
CA GLY A 136 23.70 1.16 12.99
C GLY A 136 24.91 1.97 12.54
N SER A 137 24.88 2.42 11.28
CA SER A 137 25.86 3.37 10.81
C SER A 137 25.56 4.63 11.59
N LEU A 138 26.55 5.12 12.36
CA LEU A 138 26.47 6.43 13.01
C LEU A 138 26.21 7.60 12.02
N CYS A 139 26.13 7.30 10.72
CA CYS A 139 25.84 8.22 9.63
C CYS A 139 24.54 7.87 8.87
N ASP A 140 23.53 7.27 9.49
CA ASP A 140 22.20 7.17 8.85
C ASP A 140 21.57 8.58 8.79
N PRO A 141 21.40 9.18 7.59
CA PRO A 141 20.82 10.52 7.46
C PRO A 141 19.34 10.57 7.88
N LEU A 142 18.69 9.42 8.05
CA LEU A 142 17.30 9.32 8.52
C LEU A 142 17.28 9.10 10.05
N SER A 143 17.37 10.20 10.80
CA SER A 143 17.26 10.16 12.28
C SER A 143 15.87 10.59 12.77
N GLY A 144 15.49 10.19 13.99
CA GLY A 144 14.23 10.62 14.63
C GLY A 144 12.96 9.96 14.10
N ALA A 145 11.86 10.72 14.00
CA ALA A 145 10.52 10.24 13.62
C ALA A 145 10.41 9.76 12.16
N ASP A 146 11.43 10.05 11.36
CA ASP A 146 11.50 9.71 9.93
C ASP A 146 12.43 8.51 9.65
N ARG A 147 12.93 7.87 10.72
CA ARG A 147 13.69 6.63 10.62
C ARG A 147 12.78 5.49 10.15
N ASP A 148 13.22 4.79 9.11
CA ASP A 148 12.56 3.57 8.65
C ASP A 148 12.73 2.47 9.71
N ASP A 149 11.63 2.07 10.35
CA ASP A 149 11.59 1.02 11.38
C ASP A 149 11.00 -0.28 10.78
N PRO A 150 11.81 -1.13 10.13
CA PRO A 150 11.35 -2.40 9.57
C PRO A 150 10.78 -3.32 10.64
N ASN A 151 11.34 -3.32 11.85
CA ASN A 151 10.84 -4.14 12.96
C ASN A 151 9.44 -3.72 13.37
N GLY A 152 9.18 -2.41 13.49
CA GLY A 152 7.85 -1.86 13.72
C GLY A 152 6.86 -2.27 12.63
N ASN A 153 7.27 -2.28 11.36
CA ASN A 153 6.42 -2.75 10.26
C ASN A 153 6.09 -4.25 10.40
N TYR A 154 7.10 -5.09 10.66
CA TYR A 154 6.95 -6.53 10.79
C TYR A 154 6.05 -6.90 11.98
N ALA A 155 6.23 -6.26 13.13
CA ALA A 155 5.37 -6.45 14.30
C ALA A 155 3.89 -6.15 14.00
N ASN A 156 3.65 -5.21 13.10
CA ASN A 156 2.32 -4.81 12.64
C ASN A 156 1.82 -5.62 11.42
N GLY A 157 2.53 -6.70 11.03
CA GLY A 157 2.14 -7.58 9.93
C GLY A 157 2.43 -7.03 8.53
N VAL A 158 3.17 -5.92 8.40
CA VAL A 158 3.61 -5.36 7.11
C VAL A 158 4.99 -5.91 6.78
N LEU A 159 5.05 -6.92 5.90
CA LEU A 159 6.24 -7.71 5.59
C LEU A 159 7.12 -7.11 4.49
N ALA A 160 6.55 -6.27 3.63
CA ALA A 160 7.28 -5.53 2.61
C ALA A 160 6.45 -4.31 2.20
N ARG A 161 7.12 -3.20 1.88
CA ARG A 161 6.47 -1.98 1.36
C ARG A 161 7.30 -1.22 0.32
N ASP A 162 8.38 -1.83 -0.15
CA ASP A 162 9.39 -1.19 -1.00
C ASP A 162 9.35 -1.68 -2.45
N GLY A 163 9.88 -0.84 -3.35
CA GLY A 163 10.12 -1.20 -4.76
C GLY A 163 8.84 -1.45 -5.56
N GLY A 164 7.71 -0.86 -5.16
CA GLY A 164 6.43 -1.10 -5.83
C GLY A 164 5.76 -2.41 -5.40
N HIS A 165 6.14 -2.97 -4.25
CA HIS A 165 5.46 -4.12 -3.65
C HIS A 165 5.00 -3.79 -2.25
N LEU A 166 3.82 -4.30 -1.87
CA LEU A 166 3.38 -4.32 -0.50
C LEU A 166 2.89 -5.72 -0.12
N ASN A 167 3.41 -6.26 0.98
CA ASN A 167 3.00 -7.54 1.53
C ASN A 167 2.49 -7.33 2.96
N ALA A 168 1.28 -7.79 3.25
CA ALA A 168 0.70 -7.73 4.58
C ALA A 168 0.05 -9.06 4.96
N ALA A 169 0.26 -9.49 6.21
CA ALA A 169 -0.30 -10.71 6.76
C ALA A 169 -1.52 -10.40 7.64
N PHE A 170 -2.55 -11.24 7.54
CA PHE A 170 -3.83 -11.11 8.22
C PHE A 170 -4.22 -12.43 8.88
N PRO A 171 -4.84 -12.38 10.08
CA PRO A 171 -5.24 -13.57 10.81
C PRO A 171 -6.45 -14.28 10.20
N ASP A 172 -7.23 -13.59 9.36
CA ASP A 172 -8.46 -14.13 8.78
C ASP A 172 -8.74 -13.55 7.38
N GLN A 173 -9.59 -14.24 6.63
CA GLN A 173 -9.91 -13.89 5.24
C GLN A 173 -10.68 -12.58 5.14
N GLN A 174 -11.52 -12.26 6.13
CA GLN A 174 -12.37 -11.07 6.11
C GLN A 174 -11.53 -9.80 6.29
N SER A 175 -10.55 -9.83 7.17
CA SER A 175 -9.56 -8.77 7.37
C SER A 175 -8.74 -8.52 6.10
N ALA A 176 -8.26 -9.59 5.45
CA ALA A 176 -7.58 -9.51 4.15
C ALA A 176 -8.48 -8.90 3.05
N ARG A 177 -9.76 -9.31 2.97
CA ARG A 177 -10.75 -8.75 2.02
C ARG A 177 -10.98 -7.26 2.27
N ARG A 178 -11.21 -6.88 3.52
CA ARG A 178 -11.42 -5.48 3.93
C ARG A 178 -10.23 -4.62 3.52
N PHE A 179 -9.02 -5.11 3.76
CA PHE A 179 -7.79 -4.43 3.33
C PHE A 179 -7.73 -4.26 1.81
N VAL A 180 -7.94 -5.31 1.02
CA VAL A 180 -7.89 -5.21 -0.45
C VAL A 180 -8.91 -4.20 -0.97
N GLN A 181 -10.14 -4.21 -0.45
CA GLN A 181 -11.19 -3.27 -0.86
C GLN A 181 -10.81 -1.82 -0.53
N ALA A 182 -10.37 -1.57 0.71
CA ALA A 182 -9.98 -0.22 1.12
C ALA A 182 -8.70 0.25 0.40
N ALA A 183 -7.75 -0.64 0.16
CA ALA A 183 -6.51 -0.33 -0.56
C ALA A 183 -6.81 0.12 -1.99
N ARG A 184 -7.74 -0.54 -2.68
CA ARG A 184 -8.19 -0.13 -4.02
C ARG A 184 -8.77 1.28 -4.01
N GLN A 185 -9.62 1.60 -3.02
CA GLN A 185 -10.19 2.94 -2.87
C GLN A 185 -9.13 4.00 -2.60
N LEU A 186 -8.18 3.70 -1.70
CA LEU A 186 -7.08 4.60 -1.38
C LEU A 186 -6.18 4.86 -2.61
N ILE A 187 -5.81 3.81 -3.34
CA ILE A 187 -4.97 3.91 -4.55
C ILE A 187 -5.70 4.69 -5.64
N ALA A 188 -6.98 4.40 -5.90
CA ALA A 188 -7.76 5.14 -6.89
C ALA A 188 -7.85 6.64 -6.58
N ARG A 189 -7.98 7.00 -5.29
CA ARG A 189 -8.05 8.39 -4.83
C ARG A 189 -6.70 9.10 -4.85
N ARG A 190 -5.62 8.43 -4.45
CA ARG A 190 -4.30 9.05 -4.20
C ARG A 190 -3.28 8.85 -5.31
N LEU A 191 -3.42 7.79 -6.10
CA LEU A 191 -2.53 7.42 -7.21
C LEU A 191 -3.34 7.17 -8.50
N PRO A 192 -4.18 8.13 -8.94
CA PRO A 192 -5.01 7.96 -10.12
C PRO A 192 -4.15 7.67 -11.36
N GLY A 193 -4.51 6.61 -12.08
CA GLY A 193 -3.81 6.14 -13.28
C GLY A 193 -2.63 5.19 -13.01
N LEU A 194 -2.28 4.91 -11.75
CA LEU A 194 -1.31 3.86 -11.42
C LEU A 194 -1.98 2.50 -11.42
N LEU A 195 -1.38 1.54 -12.14
CA LEU A 195 -1.88 0.17 -12.19
C LEU A 195 -1.39 -0.62 -10.98
N VAL A 196 -2.28 -1.42 -10.40
CA VAL A 196 -1.98 -2.30 -9.27
C VAL A 196 -2.62 -3.66 -9.49
N ASP A 197 -1.81 -4.70 -9.32
CA ASP A 197 -2.28 -6.08 -9.20
C ASP A 197 -2.33 -6.45 -7.72
N TRP A 198 -3.28 -7.29 -7.33
CA TRP A 198 -3.32 -7.88 -5.99
C TRP A 198 -3.51 -9.38 -6.04
N ARG A 199 -2.92 -10.06 -5.06
CA ARG A 199 -3.06 -11.50 -4.85
C ARG A 199 -3.24 -11.76 -3.36
N VAL A 200 -4.12 -12.68 -3.02
CA VAL A 200 -4.30 -13.15 -1.65
C VAL A 200 -3.92 -14.61 -1.61
N PHE A 201 -3.13 -15.01 -0.63
CA PHE A 201 -2.71 -16.38 -0.45
C PHE A 201 -3.13 -16.87 0.94
N GLU A 202 -3.57 -18.12 1.02
CA GLU A 202 -3.71 -18.81 2.29
C GLU A 202 -2.32 -19.24 2.78
N LEU A 203 -2.03 -19.05 4.06
CA LEU A 203 -0.84 -19.53 4.72
C LEU A 203 -1.24 -20.70 5.62
N LYS A 204 -0.55 -21.82 5.45
CA LYS A 204 -0.71 -23.02 6.28
C LYS A 204 0.53 -23.25 7.13
N LYS A 205 0.32 -23.77 8.34
CA LYS A 205 1.41 -24.12 9.23
C LYS A 205 1.83 -25.57 8.97
N GLU A 206 3.06 -25.76 8.49
CA GLU A 206 3.68 -27.08 8.23
C GLU A 206 5.01 -27.16 8.98
N ASN A 207 5.20 -28.18 9.82
CA ASN A 207 6.45 -28.41 10.59
C ASN A 207 6.93 -27.15 11.33
N ASP A 208 6.02 -26.47 12.01
CA ASP A 208 6.24 -25.20 12.72
C ASP A 208 6.56 -23.96 11.85
N HIS A 209 6.51 -24.10 10.53
CA HIS A 209 6.73 -23.01 9.57
C HIS A 209 5.47 -22.61 8.83
N TRP A 210 5.33 -21.31 8.54
CA TRP A 210 4.27 -20.81 7.68
C TRP A 210 4.67 -20.94 6.22
N VAL A 211 3.90 -21.72 5.46
CA VAL A 211 4.15 -21.97 4.04
C VAL A 211 2.99 -21.50 3.17
N LEU A 212 3.35 -21.07 1.95
CA LEU A 212 2.39 -20.80 0.88
C LEU A 212 2.10 -22.12 0.15
N PRO A 213 0.85 -22.59 0.11
CA PRO A 213 0.46 -23.75 -0.67
C PRO A 213 0.83 -23.54 -2.14
N LYS A 214 1.49 -24.54 -2.73
CA LYS A 214 1.94 -24.54 -4.12
C LYS A 214 1.08 -25.49 -4.95
N ASP A 215 0.80 -25.10 -6.20
CA ASP A 215 0.19 -25.98 -7.22
C ASP A 215 1.17 -27.11 -7.60
N GLU A 216 0.70 -28.05 -8.45
CA GLU A 216 1.51 -29.15 -8.99
C GLU A 216 2.78 -28.68 -9.72
N ARG A 217 2.82 -27.41 -10.13
CA ARG A 217 3.97 -26.77 -10.80
C ARG A 217 4.86 -26.01 -9.82
N GLY A 218 4.63 -26.12 -8.51
CA GLY A 218 5.39 -25.46 -7.47
C GLY A 218 5.11 -23.96 -7.31
N ARG A 219 4.02 -23.44 -7.89
CA ARG A 219 3.65 -22.02 -7.85
C ARG A 219 2.63 -21.74 -6.74
N PRO A 220 2.78 -20.66 -5.97
CA PRO A 220 1.77 -20.27 -4.99
C PRO A 220 0.40 -20.07 -5.67
N THR A 221 -0.64 -20.68 -5.12
CA THR A 221 -2.01 -20.57 -5.65
C THR A 221 -2.75 -19.47 -4.91
N PRO A 222 -3.15 -18.37 -5.59
CA PRO A 222 -3.97 -17.35 -4.97
C PRO A 222 -5.34 -17.91 -4.58
N VAL A 223 -5.85 -17.47 -3.44
CA VAL A 223 -7.24 -17.69 -3.04
C VAL A 223 -8.10 -16.66 -3.75
N GLU A 224 -9.11 -17.14 -4.49
CA GLU A 224 -10.14 -16.25 -4.99
C GLU A 224 -10.96 -15.71 -3.82
N LEU A 225 -10.88 -14.40 -3.61
CA LEU A 225 -11.84 -13.71 -2.76
C LEU A 225 -13.14 -13.68 -3.58
N SER A 226 -14.08 -14.58 -3.25
CA SER A 226 -15.40 -14.73 -3.89
C SER A 226 -15.92 -13.40 -4.44
N ALA A 227 -16.11 -13.34 -5.76
CA ALA A 227 -16.43 -12.12 -6.49
C ALA A 227 -17.80 -11.50 -6.14
N ASP A 228 -18.60 -12.20 -5.33
CA ASP A 228 -20.02 -11.93 -5.06
C ASP A 228 -20.32 -10.61 -4.34
N GLN A 229 -19.30 -9.83 -3.96
CA GLN A 229 -19.50 -8.51 -3.37
C GLN A 229 -18.49 -7.46 -3.87
N TYR A 230 -17.92 -7.66 -5.07
CA TYR A 230 -17.57 -6.50 -5.86
C TYR A 230 -18.89 -5.87 -6.30
N THR A 231 -19.52 -5.13 -5.38
CA THR A 231 -20.29 -3.97 -5.81
C THR A 231 -19.26 -3.24 -6.65
N HIS A 232 -19.39 -3.37 -7.98
CA HIS A 232 -18.84 -2.40 -8.88
C HIS A 232 -19.17 -1.10 -8.16
N CYS A 233 -18.15 -0.39 -7.66
CA CYS A 233 -18.37 1.02 -7.41
C CYS A 233 -18.77 1.47 -8.80
N GLY A 234 -20.08 1.49 -9.04
CA GLY A 234 -20.71 2.21 -10.10
C GLY A 234 -20.22 3.59 -9.78
N GLY A 235 -19.09 3.95 -10.39
CA GLY A 235 -19.00 5.26 -10.95
C GLY A 235 -20.30 5.38 -11.71
N THR A 236 -21.26 6.05 -11.08
CA THR A 236 -22.18 6.90 -11.81
C THR A 236 -21.31 7.49 -12.90
N PRO A 237 -21.68 7.37 -14.19
CA PRO A 237 -20.99 8.07 -15.24
C PRO A 237 -21.07 9.56 -14.89
N VAL A 238 -20.08 10.04 -14.13
CA VAL A 238 -19.94 11.43 -13.74
C VAL A 238 -19.50 12.07 -15.04
N TYR A 239 -20.50 12.67 -15.68
CA TYR A 239 -20.40 13.74 -16.65
C TYR A 239 -19.13 13.68 -17.52
N LEU A 240 -19.29 13.04 -18.67
CA LEU A 240 -18.29 12.94 -19.72
C LEU A 240 -18.22 14.25 -20.53
N PRO A 241 -17.22 15.15 -20.36
CA PRO A 241 -16.64 15.82 -21.51
C PRO A 241 -15.71 14.82 -22.19
N GLN A 242 -16.29 13.78 -22.81
CA GLN A 242 -15.61 12.62 -23.43
C GLN A 242 -14.69 12.93 -24.60
N TYR A 243 -14.35 14.21 -24.82
CA TYR A 243 -13.51 14.64 -25.92
C TYR A 243 -12.38 15.58 -25.51
N GLN A 244 -12.29 15.96 -24.22
CA GLN A 244 -11.24 16.87 -23.79
C GLN A 244 -10.08 16.09 -23.17
N ILE A 245 -9.00 16.04 -23.93
CA ILE A 245 -7.73 15.45 -23.52
C ILE A 245 -7.06 16.44 -22.57
N CYS A 246 -6.40 15.92 -21.53
CA CYS A 246 -5.58 16.73 -20.65
C CYS A 246 -4.44 17.38 -21.45
N ASP A 247 -4.39 18.72 -21.45
CA ASP A 247 -3.44 19.52 -22.24
C ASP A 247 -1.98 19.19 -21.90
N ILE A 248 -1.72 18.78 -20.67
CA ILE A 248 -0.37 18.51 -20.14
C ILE A 248 0.11 17.10 -20.52
N THR A 249 -0.78 16.11 -20.49
CA THR A 249 -0.38 14.72 -20.74
C THR A 249 -0.60 14.29 -22.18
N GLY A 250 -1.52 14.95 -22.90
CA GLY A 250 -1.93 14.57 -24.25
C GLY A 250 -2.59 13.18 -24.35
N LEU A 251 -2.82 12.49 -23.24
CA LEU A 251 -3.21 11.07 -23.22
C LEU A 251 -4.33 10.74 -22.23
N LEU A 252 -4.43 11.45 -21.11
CA LEU A 252 -5.44 11.19 -20.07
C LEU A 252 -6.67 12.09 -20.26
N PRO A 253 -7.88 11.65 -19.87
CA PRO A 253 -9.06 12.52 -19.88
C PRO A 253 -8.86 13.70 -18.93
N ALA A 254 -9.26 14.89 -19.37
CA ALA A 254 -9.35 16.05 -18.49
C ALA A 254 -10.41 15.82 -17.41
N ALA A 255 -10.12 16.24 -16.19
CA ALA A 255 -11.04 16.15 -15.06
C ALA A 255 -11.52 17.53 -14.61
N GLU A 256 -10.72 18.57 -14.85
CA GLU A 256 -11.01 19.94 -14.42
C GLU A 256 -10.20 20.96 -15.25
N GLU A 257 -10.58 22.22 -15.10
CA GLU A 257 -9.91 23.37 -15.70
C GLU A 257 -9.20 24.18 -14.60
N GLY A 258 -8.07 24.80 -14.94
CA GLY A 258 -7.44 25.80 -14.09
C GLY A 258 -6.44 26.66 -14.88
N CYS A 259 -5.73 27.55 -14.20
CA CYS A 259 -4.81 28.48 -14.86
C CYS A 259 -3.35 28.19 -14.51
N THR A 260 -2.45 28.34 -15.49
CA THR A 260 -1.01 28.41 -15.26
C THR A 260 -0.62 29.69 -14.51
N PRO A 261 0.60 29.80 -13.97
CA PRO A 261 1.12 31.06 -13.41
C PRO A 261 1.05 32.24 -14.39
N ASP A 262 1.11 31.95 -15.70
CA ASP A 262 1.03 32.94 -16.77
C ASP A 262 -0.42 33.30 -17.15
N GLY A 263 -1.42 32.78 -16.42
CA GLY A 263 -2.84 33.06 -16.64
C GLY A 263 -3.49 32.28 -17.78
N VAL A 264 -2.78 31.32 -18.39
CA VAL A 264 -3.31 30.48 -19.47
C VAL A 264 -4.24 29.42 -18.88
N ARG A 265 -5.47 29.31 -19.39
CA ARG A 265 -6.42 28.26 -19.00
C ARG A 265 -5.98 26.92 -19.61
N GLU A 266 -5.83 25.91 -18.75
CA GLU A 266 -5.46 24.54 -19.11
C GLU A 266 -6.46 23.55 -18.50
N TRP A 267 -6.73 22.50 -19.26
CA TRP A 267 -7.49 21.33 -18.83
C TRP A 267 -6.54 20.24 -18.34
N PHE A 268 -6.70 19.80 -17.09
CA PHE A 268 -5.83 18.80 -16.51
C PHE A 268 -6.58 17.59 -15.98
N SER A 269 -5.93 16.43 -16.08
CA SER A 269 -6.42 15.19 -15.50
C SER A 269 -6.26 15.22 -13.98
N SER A 270 -7.07 14.42 -13.28
CA SER A 270 -6.95 14.25 -11.83
C SER A 270 -5.56 13.80 -11.40
N SER A 271 -4.87 13.00 -12.22
CA SER A 271 -3.48 12.59 -12.00
C SER A 271 -2.52 13.76 -12.00
N VAL A 272 -2.65 14.68 -12.95
CA VAL A 272 -1.80 15.87 -13.00
C VAL A 272 -2.06 16.79 -11.82
N ARG A 273 -3.33 17.01 -11.44
CA ARG A 273 -3.67 17.81 -10.26
C ARG A 273 -2.99 17.28 -9.01
N GLU A 274 -3.18 15.99 -8.72
CA GLU A 274 -2.63 15.40 -7.49
C GLU A 274 -1.10 15.44 -7.48
N LYS A 275 -0.44 15.24 -8.63
CA LYS A 275 1.01 15.41 -8.78
C LYS A 275 1.44 16.86 -8.52
N ARG A 276 0.75 17.86 -9.09
CA ARG A 276 1.04 19.29 -8.85
C ARG A 276 0.88 19.67 -7.38
N LYS A 277 -0.17 19.18 -6.71
CA LYS A 277 -0.38 19.36 -5.26
C LYS A 277 0.76 18.75 -4.44
N ALA A 278 1.16 17.51 -4.76
CA ALA A 278 2.26 16.84 -4.07
C ALA A 278 3.61 17.53 -4.29
N ALA A 279 3.89 18.00 -5.50
CA ALA A 279 5.08 18.78 -5.80
C ALA A 279 5.13 20.09 -5.01
N THR A 280 3.98 20.71 -4.78
CA THR A 280 3.87 21.92 -3.95
C THR A 280 4.17 21.61 -2.48
N ARG A 281 3.66 20.49 -1.95
CA ARG A 281 4.02 20.02 -0.59
C ARG A 281 5.52 19.75 -0.47
N PHE A 282 6.11 19.08 -1.45
CA PHE A 282 7.55 18.84 -1.52
C PHE A 282 8.35 20.14 -1.52
N ALA A 283 7.94 21.13 -2.33
CA ALA A 283 8.60 22.43 -2.38
C ALA A 283 8.54 23.20 -1.04
N GLN A 284 7.46 23.00 -0.27
CA GLN A 284 7.26 23.59 1.05
C GLN A 284 7.95 22.81 2.19
N GLY A 285 8.65 21.71 1.90
CA GLY A 285 9.24 20.84 2.92
C GLY A 285 8.20 20.09 3.76
N LYS A 286 6.99 19.90 3.23
CA LYS A 286 5.86 19.20 3.87
C LYS A 286 5.61 17.80 3.33
N SER A 287 6.50 17.28 2.48
CA SER A 287 6.39 15.91 1.98
C SER A 287 7.08 14.91 2.91
N TYR A 288 6.50 13.72 3.02
CA TYR A 288 7.03 12.63 3.84
C TYR A 288 7.69 11.53 2.99
N ASP A 289 8.03 11.85 1.74
CA ASP A 289 8.84 10.97 0.91
C ASP A 289 10.32 11.10 1.27
N VAL A 290 11.13 10.13 0.84
CA VAL A 290 12.58 10.10 1.15
C VAL A 290 13.27 11.39 0.72
N LEU A 291 12.90 11.92 -0.45
CA LEU A 291 13.49 13.15 -0.96
C LEU A 291 13.07 14.37 -0.12
N GLY A 292 11.83 14.41 0.36
CA GLY A 292 11.34 15.45 1.26
C GLY A 292 12.06 15.44 2.60
N ILE A 293 12.24 14.24 3.18
CA ILE A 293 12.96 14.06 4.44
C ILE A 293 14.41 14.54 4.29
N LEU A 294 15.10 14.18 3.20
CA LEU A 294 16.48 14.61 2.95
C LEU A 294 16.63 16.12 2.71
N ARG A 295 15.55 16.84 2.39
CA ARG A 295 15.59 18.28 2.11
C ARG A 295 15.63 19.14 3.38
N ASN A 296 15.07 18.64 4.48
CA ASN A 296 15.06 19.31 5.79
C ASN A 296 15.75 18.40 6.83
N PRO A 297 17.10 18.29 6.80
CA PRO A 297 17.86 17.51 7.78
C PRO A 297 17.75 18.07 9.21
#